data_AF-A0A7T8H1R9-F1
#
_entry.id   AF-A0A7T8H1R9-F1
#
_cell.length_a   1.000
_cell.length_b   1.000
_cell.length_c   1.000
_cell.angle_alpha   90.00
_cell.angle_beta   90.00
_cell.angle_gamma   90.00
#
_symmetry.space_group_name_H-M   'P 1'
#
loop_
_entity.id
_entity.type
_entity.pdbx_description
1 polymer ?
#
loop_
_entity_poly.entity_id
_entity_poly.type
_entity_poly.pdbx_seq_one_letter_code
_entity_poly.pdbx_strand_id
1 'polypeptide(L)'
;NHNAFKKAKHCRKESVKPQVTEYFPIRRSSRKSKKELDKQYTAELEDTLRNSSDDHLDLGIAYYSLKGRGIQAMRNFSKGEFVVEYAGDLVEIDIAKEREFQYSKDHSTGCYMYYFKHNEKQYW
;
A
#
# COMPACT_ATOMS: atom_id res chain seq x y z
N ASN A 1 4.49 -68.46 47.98
CA ASN A 1 3.26 -67.73 47.57
C ASN A 1 2.99 -66.62 48.57
N HIS A 2 3.63 -65.47 48.38
CA HIS A 2 3.03 -64.25 47.82
C HIS A 2 1.99 -63.59 48.74
N ASN A 3 2.38 -62.49 49.40
CA ASN A 3 1.87 -61.17 49.02
C ASN A 3 2.43 -60.05 49.90
N ALA A 4 3.32 -59.25 49.33
CA ALA A 4 3.74 -57.97 49.88
C ALA A 4 2.77 -56.88 49.39
N PHE A 5 1.95 -56.34 50.29
CA PHE A 5 1.08 -55.20 50.01
C PHE A 5 1.92 -53.92 49.87
N LYS A 6 2.20 -53.51 48.63
CA LYS A 6 2.74 -52.18 48.32
C LYS A 6 1.63 -51.14 48.46
N LYS A 7 1.74 -50.23 49.44
CA LYS A 7 0.87 -49.06 49.55
C LYS A 7 1.18 -48.06 48.43
N ALA A 8 0.21 -47.80 47.55
CA ALA A 8 0.30 -46.75 46.55
C ALA A 8 0.24 -45.37 47.22
N LYS A 9 1.25 -44.53 46.95
CA LYS A 9 1.24 -43.12 47.37
C LYS A 9 0.22 -42.36 46.52
N HIS A 10 -0.87 -41.94 47.13
CA HIS A 10 -1.86 -41.05 46.50
C HIS A 10 -1.24 -39.65 46.34
N CYS A 11 -0.86 -39.30 45.12
CA CYS A 11 -0.47 -37.94 44.77
C CYS A 11 -1.75 -37.10 44.72
N ARG A 12 -1.97 -36.25 45.74
CA ARG A 12 -3.02 -35.23 45.70
C ARG A 12 -2.73 -34.30 44.52
N LYS A 13 -3.55 -34.37 43.48
CA LYS A 13 -3.57 -33.34 42.44
C LYS A 13 -4.17 -32.09 43.06
N GLU A 14 -3.33 -31.10 43.38
CA GLU A 14 -3.82 -29.78 43.76
C GLU A 14 -4.67 -29.24 42.61
N SER A 15 -5.92 -28.86 42.92
CA SER A 15 -6.81 -28.22 41.98
C SER A 15 -6.25 -26.83 41.66
N VAL A 16 -5.54 -26.72 40.54
CA VAL A 16 -5.08 -25.43 40.01
C VAL A 16 -6.33 -24.59 39.75
N LYS A 17 -6.46 -23.47 40.48
CA LYS A 17 -7.55 -22.53 40.24
C LYS A 17 -7.27 -21.83 38.90
N PRO A 18 -8.24 -21.77 37.97
CA PRO A 18 -8.05 -21.09 36.69
C PRO A 18 -7.69 -19.63 36.95
N GLN A 19 -6.62 -19.16 36.31
CA GLN A 19 -6.17 -17.79 36.48
C GLN A 19 -7.17 -16.83 35.81
N VAL A 20 -7.34 -15.64 36.37
CA VAL A 20 -8.26 -14.60 35.81
C VAL A 20 -7.92 -14.28 34.35
N THR A 21 -6.66 -14.43 33.96
CA THR A 21 -6.14 -14.28 32.58
C THR A 21 -6.65 -15.34 31.61
N GLU A 22 -7.18 -16.48 32.08
CA GLU A 22 -7.85 -17.48 31.23
C GLU A 22 -9.25 -17.02 30.80
N TYR A 23 -9.93 -16.23 31.63
CA TYR A 23 -11.26 -15.69 31.34
C TYR A 23 -11.21 -14.33 30.63
N PHE A 24 -10.14 -13.55 30.86
CA PHE A 24 -9.97 -12.22 30.28
C PHE A 24 -8.63 -12.12 29.55
N PRO A 25 -8.61 -12.20 28.21
CA PRO A 25 -7.37 -12.07 27.46
C PRO A 25 -6.76 -10.69 27.70
N ILE A 26 -5.46 -10.67 27.95
CA ILE A 26 -4.71 -9.44 28.22
C ILE A 26 -4.78 -8.55 26.97
N ARG A 27 -5.47 -7.42 27.08
CA ARG A 27 -5.54 -6.41 26.01
C ARG A 27 -4.16 -5.76 25.86
N ARG A 28 -3.49 -6.04 24.74
CA ARG A 28 -2.26 -5.34 24.36
C ARG A 28 -2.59 -4.06 23.60
N SER A 29 -1.75 -3.04 23.78
CA SER A 29 -1.86 -1.80 23.01
C SER A 29 -1.63 -2.08 21.53
N SER A 30 -2.54 -1.60 20.68
CA SER A 30 -2.41 -1.63 19.22
C SER A 30 -1.75 -0.37 18.66
N ARG A 31 -1.21 0.51 19.52
CA ARG A 31 -0.64 1.79 19.12
C ARG A 31 0.61 1.56 18.28
N LYS A 32 0.60 2.09 17.06
CA LYS A 32 1.77 2.17 16.19
C LYS A 32 2.44 3.52 16.32
N SER A 33 3.76 3.55 16.18
CA SER A 33 4.50 4.82 16.13
C SER A 33 4.29 5.51 14.78
N LYS A 34 4.47 6.83 14.71
CA LYS A 34 4.37 7.56 13.43
C LYS A 34 5.33 7.01 12.37
N LYS A 35 6.59 6.77 12.75
CA LYS A 35 7.60 6.19 11.86
C LYS A 35 7.21 4.81 11.32
N GLU A 36 6.53 4.01 12.14
CA GLU A 36 6.06 2.69 11.74
C GLU A 36 4.88 2.79 10.75
N LEU A 37 3.96 3.73 10.98
CA LEU A 37 2.87 4.02 10.05
C LEU A 37 3.40 4.55 8.72
N ASP A 38 4.33 5.50 8.75
CA ASP A 38 4.94 6.07 7.54
C ASP A 38 5.65 4.96 6.73
N LYS A 39 6.39 4.07 7.40
CA LYS A 39 7.04 2.93 6.75
C LYS A 39 6.04 1.96 6.12
N GLN A 40 4.92 1.68 6.80
CA GLN A 40 3.86 0.82 6.27
C GLN A 40 3.24 1.46 5.03
N TYR A 41 2.92 2.75 5.09
CA TYR A 41 2.38 3.50 3.95
C TYR A 41 3.33 3.50 2.74
N THR A 42 4.63 3.75 2.96
CA THR A 42 5.62 3.71 1.86
C THR A 42 5.72 2.33 1.24
N ALA A 43 5.71 1.26 2.04
CA ALA A 43 5.77 -0.11 1.53
C ALA A 43 4.52 -0.47 0.72
N GLU A 44 3.33 -0.11 1.21
CA GLU A 44 2.06 -0.31 0.50
C GLU A 44 2.03 0.45 -0.84
N LEU A 45 2.56 1.67 -0.85
CA LEU A 45 2.67 2.49 -2.05
C LEU A 45 3.65 1.88 -3.06
N GLU A 46 4.83 1.43 -2.63
CA GLU A 46 5.80 0.74 -3.49
C GLU A 46 5.25 -0.56 -4.10
N ASP A 47 4.49 -1.34 -3.32
CA ASP A 47 3.85 -2.56 -3.81
C ASP A 47 2.76 -2.25 -4.84
N THR A 48 1.99 -1.18 -4.61
CA THR A 48 0.96 -0.70 -5.55
C THR A 48 1.60 -0.25 -6.86
N LEU A 49 2.67 0.55 -6.81
CA LEU A 49 3.41 1.03 -7.99
C LEU A 49 4.11 -0.08 -8.76
N ARG A 50 4.41 -1.22 -8.12
CA ARG A 50 5.02 -2.38 -8.80
C ARG A 50 4.01 -3.19 -9.61
N ASN A 51 2.71 -3.05 -9.33
CA ASN A 51 1.68 -3.73 -10.08
C ASN A 51 1.58 -3.13 -11.49
N SER A 52 1.40 -3.98 -12.50
CA SER A 52 1.28 -3.54 -13.90
C SER A 52 -0.16 -3.18 -14.30
N SER A 53 -1.13 -3.37 -13.40
CA SER A 53 -2.56 -3.14 -13.67
C SER A 53 -3.20 -2.23 -12.64
N ASP A 54 -3.98 -1.25 -13.10
CA ASP A 54 -4.68 -0.25 -12.27
C ASP A 54 -6.12 -0.66 -11.92
N ASP A 55 -6.54 -1.87 -12.29
CA ASP A 55 -7.93 -2.36 -12.11
C ASP A 55 -8.40 -2.32 -10.64
N HIS A 56 -7.45 -2.35 -9.70
CA HIS A 56 -7.69 -2.33 -8.27
C HIS A 56 -7.82 -0.92 -7.66
N LEU A 57 -7.63 0.14 -8.46
CA LEU A 57 -7.64 1.54 -7.99
C LEU A 57 -9.05 2.16 -7.98
N ASP A 58 -10.08 1.43 -8.40
CA ASP A 58 -11.47 1.89 -8.46
C ASP A 58 -11.62 3.20 -9.28
N LEU A 59 -10.94 3.26 -10.42
CA LEU A 59 -10.97 4.36 -11.38
C LEU A 59 -11.59 3.90 -12.70
N GLY A 60 -12.52 4.68 -13.23
CA GLY A 60 -13.18 4.43 -14.51
C GLY A 60 -12.85 5.50 -15.56
N ILE A 61 -12.92 5.13 -16.83
CA ILE A 61 -12.78 6.08 -17.95
C ILE A 61 -14.17 6.67 -18.28
N ALA A 62 -14.26 7.99 -18.32
CA ALA A 62 -15.46 8.72 -18.71
C ALA A 62 -15.17 9.68 -19.87
N TYR A 63 -16.19 10.01 -20.66
CA TYR A 63 -16.11 10.98 -21.75
C TYR A 63 -16.82 12.27 -21.36
N TYR A 64 -16.12 13.39 -21.52
CA TYR A 64 -16.61 14.73 -21.22
C TYR A 64 -16.64 15.56 -22.51
N SER A 65 -17.80 16.11 -22.85
CA SER A 65 -18.07 16.71 -24.17
C SER A 65 -17.07 17.79 -24.61
N LEU A 66 -16.47 18.52 -23.67
CA LEU A 66 -15.50 19.60 -23.96
C LEU A 66 -14.04 19.22 -23.69
N LYS A 67 -13.77 18.05 -23.08
CA LYS A 67 -12.43 17.65 -22.64
C LYS A 67 -11.96 16.32 -23.24
N GLY A 68 -12.86 15.56 -23.86
CA GLY A 68 -12.58 14.22 -24.34
C GLY A 68 -12.57 13.19 -23.20
N ARG A 69 -11.57 12.31 -23.20
CA ARG A 69 -11.41 11.26 -22.18
C ARG A 69 -10.98 11.86 -20.84
N GLY A 70 -11.55 11.36 -19.75
CA GLY A 70 -11.09 11.66 -18.40
C GLY A 70 -11.29 10.47 -17.47
N ILE A 71 -10.77 10.61 -16.26
CA ILE A 71 -10.88 9.59 -15.21
C ILE A 71 -11.98 10.00 -14.22
N GLN A 72 -12.75 9.03 -13.76
CA GLN A 72 -13.81 9.18 -12.76
C GLN A 72 -13.59 8.19 -11.62
N ALA A 73 -13.70 8.66 -10.38
CA ALA A 73 -13.64 7.79 -9.21
C ALA A 73 -14.90 6.92 -9.12
N MET A 74 -14.72 5.61 -8.93
CA MET A 74 -15.80 4.64 -8.70
C MET A 74 -16.14 4.48 -7.21
N ARG A 75 -15.31 5.05 -6.33
CA ARG A 75 -15.52 5.13 -4.89
C ARG A 75 -15.08 6.47 -4.32
N ASN A 76 -15.35 6.67 -3.03
CA ASN A 76 -14.84 7.83 -2.31
C ASN A 76 -13.37 7.61 -1.89
N PHE A 77 -12.55 8.64 -2.05
CA PHE A 77 -11.16 8.68 -1.59
C PHE A 77 -11.03 9.56 -0.36
N SER A 78 -10.17 9.14 0.57
CA SER A 78 -9.80 9.95 1.73
C SER A 78 -8.65 10.90 1.40
N LYS A 79 -8.56 12.03 2.10
CA LYS A 79 -7.44 12.97 1.93
C LYS A 79 -6.12 12.28 2.25
N GLY A 80 -5.17 12.34 1.33
CA GLY A 80 -3.84 11.73 1.46
C GLY A 80 -3.79 10.26 1.03
N GLU A 81 -4.89 9.71 0.52
CA GLU A 81 -4.91 8.40 -0.09
C GLU A 81 -4.25 8.41 -1.47
N PHE A 82 -3.53 7.35 -1.80
CA PHE A 82 -3.00 7.15 -3.15
C PHE A 82 -4.15 6.96 -4.15
N VAL A 83 -4.04 7.59 -5.32
CA VAL A 83 -5.06 7.53 -6.37
C VAL A 83 -4.54 6.73 -7.56
N VAL A 84 -3.52 7.25 -8.23
CA VAL A 84 -2.90 6.60 -9.41
C VAL A 84 -1.54 7.24 -9.66
N GLU A 85 -0.64 6.49 -10.30
CA GLU A 85 0.62 7.01 -10.80
C GLU A 85 0.40 7.80 -12.10
N TYR A 86 1.17 8.88 -12.28
CA TYR A 86 1.36 9.45 -13.61
C TYR A 86 2.40 8.61 -14.36
N ALA A 87 1.97 7.47 -14.88
CA ALA A 87 2.85 6.51 -15.53
C ALA A 87 3.31 7.00 -16.91
N GLY A 88 4.61 6.84 -17.20
CA GLY A 88 5.22 7.24 -18.46
C GLY A 88 6.71 6.88 -18.51
N ASP A 89 7.39 7.36 -19.54
CA ASP A 89 8.85 7.21 -19.64
C ASP A 89 9.54 8.28 -18.79
N LEU A 90 10.25 7.88 -17.74
CA LEU A 90 11.13 8.82 -17.03
C LEU A 90 12.33 9.17 -17.91
N VAL A 91 12.44 10.43 -18.30
CA VAL A 91 13.47 10.85 -19.26
C VAL A 91 14.15 12.14 -18.81
N GLU A 92 15.41 12.32 -19.20
CA GLU A 92 16.20 13.51 -18.86
C GLU A 92 15.84 14.71 -19.74
N ILE A 93 16.08 15.91 -19.22
CA ILE A 93 15.70 17.18 -19.87
C ILE A 93 16.22 17.35 -21.30
N ASP A 94 17.41 16.83 -21.62
CA ASP A 94 17.99 16.99 -22.96
C ASP A 94 17.25 16.14 -24.00
N ILE A 95 16.87 14.92 -23.64
CA ILE A 95 16.06 14.04 -24.49
C ILE A 95 14.61 14.55 -24.55
N ALA A 96 14.10 15.12 -23.45
CA ALA A 96 12.78 15.72 -23.39
C ALA A 96 12.59 16.82 -24.44
N LYS A 97 13.55 17.73 -24.53
CA LYS A 97 13.55 18.83 -25.51
C LYS A 97 13.56 18.34 -26.95
N GLU A 98 14.31 17.29 -27.24
CA GLU A 98 14.33 16.70 -28.58
C GLU A 98 12.96 16.10 -28.92
N ARG A 99 12.36 15.32 -28.00
CA ARG A 99 11.02 14.75 -28.20
C ARG A 99 9.95 15.84 -28.33
N GLU A 100 10.02 16.90 -27.52
CA GLU A 100 9.14 18.07 -27.62
C GLU A 100 9.23 18.73 -29.00
N PHE A 101 10.44 18.91 -29.53
CA PHE A 101 10.65 19.43 -30.87
C PHE A 101 10.01 18.54 -31.94
N GLN A 102 10.11 17.21 -31.82
CA GLN A 102 9.45 16.30 -32.73
C GLN A 102 7.92 16.36 -32.63
N TYR A 103 7.36 16.38 -31.41
CA TYR A 103 5.91 16.49 -31.21
C TYR A 103 5.36 17.83 -31.66
N SER A 104 6.14 18.92 -31.59
CA SER A 104 5.71 20.24 -32.06
C SER A 104 5.38 20.29 -33.56
N LYS A 105 5.91 19.35 -34.35
CA LYS A 105 5.67 19.24 -35.80
C LYS A 105 4.31 18.64 -36.12
N ASP A 106 3.70 17.91 -35.19
CA ASP A 106 2.41 17.26 -35.36
C ASP A 106 1.40 17.78 -34.32
N HIS A 107 0.55 18.69 -34.77
CA HIS A 107 -0.51 19.29 -33.93
C HIS A 107 -1.66 18.33 -33.60
N SER A 108 -1.67 17.11 -34.13
CA SER A 108 -2.68 16.10 -33.76
C SER A 108 -2.35 15.38 -32.44
N THR A 109 -1.07 15.39 -32.04
CA THR A 109 -0.59 14.76 -30.81
C THR A 109 -0.81 15.68 -29.61
N GLY A 110 -1.40 15.15 -28.53
CA GLY A 110 -1.64 15.89 -27.29
C GLY A 110 -0.39 16.09 -26.42
N CYS A 111 -0.49 16.97 -25.42
CA CYS A 111 0.61 17.25 -24.48
C CYS A 111 0.52 16.35 -23.24
N TYR A 112 1.33 15.29 -23.18
CA TYR A 112 1.39 14.33 -22.06
C TYR A 112 2.71 14.41 -21.28
N MET A 113 3.36 15.56 -21.35
CA MET A 113 4.69 15.84 -20.82
C MET A 113 4.59 16.37 -19.39
N TYR A 114 5.20 15.71 -18.40
CA TYR A 114 5.09 16.15 -17.00
C TYR A 114 6.46 16.42 -16.37
N TYR A 115 6.93 17.66 -16.50
CA TYR A 115 8.23 18.06 -15.98
C TYR A 115 8.27 18.17 -14.45
N PHE A 116 9.30 17.62 -13.82
CA PHE A 116 9.56 17.75 -12.39
C PHE A 116 11.06 17.80 -12.07
N LYS A 117 11.41 18.28 -10.87
CA LYS A 117 12.80 18.36 -10.39
C LYS A 117 12.99 17.41 -9.22
N HIS A 118 14.00 16.55 -9.29
CA HIS A 118 14.36 15.62 -8.23
C HIS A 118 15.88 15.58 -8.06
N ASN A 119 16.37 15.77 -6.83
CA ASN A 119 17.81 15.81 -6.49
C ASN A 119 18.63 16.70 -7.45
N GLU A 120 18.18 17.94 -7.62
CA GLU A 120 18.79 18.96 -8.50
C GLU A 120 18.71 18.70 -10.01
N LYS A 121 18.25 17.52 -10.43
CA LYS A 121 18.06 17.14 -11.84
C LYS A 121 16.61 17.37 -12.28
N GLN A 122 16.43 17.73 -13.54
CA GLN A 122 15.12 17.90 -14.17
C GLN A 122 14.80 16.67 -15.01
N TYR A 123 13.56 16.20 -14.83
CA TYR A 123 12.97 15.06 -15.52
C TYR A 123 11.63 15.47 -16.10
N TRP A 124 11.09 14.60 -16.94
CA TRP A 124 9.69 14.56 -17.38
C TRP A 124 9.25 13.10 -17.50
#